data_AF-A0A522AMF2-F1
#
_entry.id   AF-A0A522AMF2-F1
#
_cell.length_a   1.000
_cell.length_b   1.000
_cell.length_c   1.000
_cell.angle_alpha   90.00
_cell.angle_beta   90.00
_cell.angle_gamma   90.00
#
_symmetry.space_group_name_H-M   'P 1'
#
loop_
_entity.id
_entity.type
_entity.pdbx_description
1 polymer ?
#
loop_
_entity_poly.entity_id
_entity_poly.type
_entity_poly.pdbx_seq_one_letter_code
_entity_poly.pdbx_strand_id
1 'polypeptide(L)'
;MASLLRRARMGVRIVGTLTPGILLIGVFGLRAITSLAPADPQVGADLPAAARLSLAADEVAAALGVGGSGFTFTVVERSTLQAKPGGPKVEIPDPVDRYKSLGFADQYYVGAVIADGSATPDGLWLEMRRGPATEKAAPDFVNAPVTLEALTAKGVTYRNDGDGWYVTANPPGIGFDTVTLGLLPTLLREAQNASLTKTTIVNGTTQTTFDATGAVGNVPGLMAVDASSFTKLVGAMQFTVDTNGRLIGIHAVAQNLRMAVYDLLVDVTIEIRYDTSPGLPKPDPTLAPAVKP
;
A
#
# COMPACT_ATOMS: atom_id res chain seq x y z
N MET A 1 -67.33 -22.54 15.34
CA MET A 1 -67.49 -22.01 16.71
C MET A 1 -66.10 -21.64 17.21
N ALA A 2 -65.69 -20.37 17.11
CA ALA A 2 -65.93 -19.32 18.11
C ALA A 2 -65.44 -19.80 19.49
N SER A 3 -64.22 -19.47 19.93
CA SER A 3 -63.68 -18.21 20.45
C SER A 3 -63.53 -18.26 21.98
N LEU A 4 -62.61 -17.44 22.48
CA LEU A 4 -62.36 -17.00 23.87
C LEU A 4 -61.41 -17.88 24.73
N LEU A 5 -60.16 -17.47 25.01
CA LEU A 5 -59.65 -16.31 25.80
C LEU A 5 -59.64 -16.53 27.33
N ARG A 6 -58.45 -16.69 27.93
CA ARG A 6 -57.78 -15.76 28.89
C ARG A 6 -56.74 -16.49 29.75
N ARG A 7 -55.46 -16.14 29.58
CA ARG A 7 -54.65 -15.24 30.43
C ARG A 7 -54.11 -15.89 31.71
N ALA A 8 -52.88 -16.38 31.63
CA ALA A 8 -51.98 -16.49 32.78
C ALA A 8 -51.14 -15.21 32.89
N ARG A 9 -51.08 -14.68 34.11
CA ARG A 9 -50.31 -13.50 34.53
C ARG A 9 -48.83 -13.86 34.62
N MET A 10 -47.96 -12.97 34.16
CA MET A 10 -46.64 -12.81 34.77
C MET A 10 -46.27 -11.34 34.72
N GLY A 11 -46.21 -10.73 35.90
CA GLY A 11 -45.73 -9.37 36.08
C GLY A 11 -44.21 -9.35 35.97
N VAL A 12 -43.69 -8.39 35.21
CA VAL A 12 -42.27 -8.04 35.26
C VAL A 12 -42.19 -6.54 35.48
N ARG A 13 -41.54 -6.20 36.60
CA ARG A 13 -41.14 -4.86 36.99
C ARG A 13 -40.20 -4.29 35.93
N ILE A 14 -40.56 -3.15 35.34
CA ILE A 14 -39.63 -2.33 34.55
C ILE A 14 -38.83 -1.49 35.55
N VAL A 15 -37.60 -1.92 35.83
CA VAL A 15 -36.56 -1.10 36.45
C VAL A 15 -35.76 -0.48 35.32
N GLY A 16 -35.71 0.85 35.29
CA GLY A 16 -35.00 1.60 34.27
C GLY A 16 -33.49 1.40 34.33
N THR A 17 -32.87 1.39 33.16
CA THR A 17 -31.48 1.82 32.95
C THR A 17 -31.44 2.61 31.65
N LEU A 18 -31.25 3.92 31.79
CA LEU A 18 -30.81 4.81 30.72
C LEU A 18 -29.45 4.31 30.22
N THR A 19 -29.40 3.87 28.97
CA THR A 19 -28.12 3.60 28.29
C THR A 19 -27.94 4.71 27.23
N PRO A 20 -26.99 5.64 27.40
CA PRO A 20 -26.68 6.61 26.35
C PRO A 20 -25.99 5.89 25.18
N GLY A 21 -26.50 6.15 23.98
CA GLY A 21 -25.89 5.73 22.72
C GLY A 21 -24.55 6.40 22.54
N ILE A 22 -23.49 5.60 22.59
CA ILE A 22 -22.13 6.03 22.29
C ILE A 22 -21.95 6.02 20.77
N LEU A 23 -21.75 7.22 20.26
CA LEU A 23 -21.18 7.57 18.97
C LEU A 23 -19.75 6.98 18.90
N LEU A 24 -19.53 5.95 18.09
CA LEU A 24 -18.18 5.44 17.81
C LEU A 24 -17.48 6.37 16.80
N ILE A 25 -16.94 7.47 17.32
CA ILE A 25 -15.82 8.17 16.72
C ILE A 25 -14.57 7.40 17.17
N GLY A 26 -13.76 6.94 16.22
CA GLY A 26 -12.42 6.42 16.49
C GLY A 26 -11.52 7.52 17.03
N VAL A 27 -11.60 7.77 18.33
CA VAL A 27 -10.67 8.61 19.08
C VAL A 27 -9.61 7.69 19.65
N PHE A 28 -8.47 7.57 18.98
CA PHE A 28 -7.25 7.14 19.66
C PHE A 28 -6.95 8.17 20.75
N GLY A 29 -6.99 7.70 22.00
CA GLY A 29 -6.77 8.48 23.21
C GLY A 29 -5.39 9.10 23.24
N LEU A 30 -5.33 10.35 22.80
CA LEU A 30 -4.22 11.28 22.92
C LEU A 30 -4.02 11.62 24.40
N ARG A 31 -3.05 10.99 25.08
CA ARG A 31 -2.40 11.64 26.23
C ARG A 31 -1.36 12.61 25.67
N ALA A 32 -1.81 13.82 25.36
CA ALA A 32 -0.93 14.95 25.10
C ALA A 32 -0.23 15.32 26.41
N ILE A 33 0.92 14.71 26.68
CA ILE A 33 1.95 15.37 27.47
C ILE A 33 2.53 16.42 26.51
N THR A 34 2.12 17.67 26.68
CA THR A 34 2.74 18.82 26.03
C THR A 34 4.10 19.08 26.67
N SER A 35 5.05 18.15 26.49
CA SER A 35 6.44 18.56 26.46
C SER A 35 6.63 19.20 25.10
N LEU A 36 6.82 20.52 25.07
CA LEU A 36 7.43 21.21 23.94
C LEU A 36 8.87 20.68 23.85
N ALA A 37 9.03 19.45 23.34
CA ALA A 37 10.31 19.02 22.85
C ALA A 37 10.71 20.06 21.78
N PRO A 38 11.92 20.62 21.84
CA PRO A 38 12.38 21.48 20.77
C PRO A 38 12.19 20.73 19.46
N ALA A 39 11.54 21.37 18.49
CA ALA A 39 11.37 20.79 17.17
C ALA A 39 12.77 20.46 16.65
N ASP A 40 13.01 19.18 16.34
CA ASP A 40 14.28 18.78 15.74
C ASP A 40 14.50 19.62 14.47
N PRO A 41 15.73 20.16 14.28
CA PRO A 41 16.03 20.92 13.09
C PRO A 41 15.77 20.05 11.85
N GLN A 42 14.84 20.49 11.01
CA GLN A 42 14.49 19.78 9.78
C GLN A 42 15.54 20.05 8.71
N VAL A 43 16.16 18.99 8.20
CA VAL A 43 17.08 19.06 7.07
C VAL A 43 16.33 19.64 5.86
N GLY A 44 16.83 20.78 5.38
CA GLY A 44 16.28 21.44 4.21
C GLY A 44 14.86 22.00 4.38
N ALA A 45 14.41 22.31 5.61
CA ALA A 45 13.07 22.88 5.84
C ALA A 45 12.80 24.15 5.02
N ASP A 46 13.82 25.00 4.86
CA ASP A 46 13.73 26.26 4.10
C ASP A 46 13.90 26.08 2.59
N LEU A 47 14.19 24.85 2.13
CA LEU A 47 14.37 24.58 0.71
C LEU A 47 13.01 24.53 -0.01
N PRO A 48 12.96 24.94 -1.29
CA PRO A 48 11.81 24.70 -2.14
C PRO A 48 11.45 23.20 -2.20
N ALA A 49 10.17 22.88 -2.39
CA ALA A 49 9.66 21.50 -2.41
C ALA A 49 10.45 20.58 -3.37
N ALA A 50 10.76 21.06 -4.59
CA ALA A 50 11.56 20.30 -5.55
C ALA A 50 12.98 19.97 -5.02
N ALA A 51 13.63 20.90 -4.32
CA ALA A 51 14.94 20.65 -3.72
C ALA A 51 14.85 19.67 -2.55
N ARG A 52 13.76 19.67 -1.77
CA ARG A 52 13.52 18.67 -0.72
C ARG A 52 13.28 17.27 -1.29
N LEU A 53 12.55 17.14 -2.39
CA LEU A 53 12.40 15.86 -3.09
C LEU A 53 13.73 15.39 -3.72
N SER A 54 14.56 16.31 -4.21
CA SER A 54 15.91 15.97 -4.67
C SER A 54 16.81 15.44 -3.55
N LEU A 55 16.77 16.04 -2.35
CA LEU A 55 17.48 15.50 -1.19
C LEU A 55 16.99 14.10 -0.81
N ALA A 56 15.67 13.89 -0.82
CA ALA A 56 15.11 12.57 -0.59
C ALA A 56 15.55 11.55 -1.65
N ALA A 57 15.73 11.97 -2.90
CA ALA A 57 16.27 11.14 -3.97
C ALA A 57 17.72 10.72 -3.69
N ASP A 58 18.53 11.62 -3.15
CA ASP A 58 19.92 11.36 -2.78
C ASP A 58 20.01 10.40 -1.59
N GLU A 59 19.14 10.55 -0.59
CA GLU A 59 19.03 9.62 0.54
C GLU A 59 18.62 8.20 0.11
N VAL A 60 17.63 8.08 -0.79
CA VAL A 60 17.24 6.78 -1.35
C VAL A 60 18.40 6.16 -2.13
N ALA A 61 19.08 6.95 -2.97
CA ALA A 61 20.23 6.49 -3.75
C ALA A 61 21.40 6.06 -2.85
N ALA A 62 21.66 6.79 -1.76
CA ALA A 62 22.68 6.45 -0.78
C ALA A 62 22.34 5.15 -0.03
N ALA A 63 21.08 4.96 0.38
CA ALA A 63 20.64 3.75 1.07
C ALA A 63 20.77 2.49 0.21
N LEU A 64 20.51 2.59 -1.10
CA LEU A 64 20.61 1.48 -2.06
C LEU A 64 21.99 1.36 -2.72
N GLY A 65 22.87 2.36 -2.55
CA GLY A 65 24.21 2.39 -3.11
C GLY A 65 25.18 1.46 -2.38
N VAL A 66 26.35 1.19 -2.97
CA VAL A 66 27.39 0.35 -2.35
C VAL A 66 27.76 0.88 -0.96
N GLY A 67 27.66 0.03 0.07
CA GLY A 67 27.91 0.38 1.46
C GLY A 67 26.73 1.06 2.18
N GLY A 68 25.59 1.24 1.50
CA GLY A 68 24.35 1.74 2.08
C GLY A 68 23.68 0.73 3.02
N SER A 69 22.85 1.26 3.93
CA SER A 69 22.12 0.47 4.93
C SER A 69 20.90 -0.26 4.39
N GLY A 70 20.43 0.10 3.19
CA GLY A 70 19.11 -0.28 2.70
C GLY A 70 17.97 0.33 3.52
N PHE A 71 16.77 -0.19 3.31
CA PHE A 71 15.55 0.14 4.05
C PHE A 71 14.57 -1.05 4.04
N THR A 72 13.59 -1.01 4.93
CA THR A 72 12.40 -1.86 4.86
C THR A 72 11.24 -1.06 4.27
N PHE A 73 10.26 -1.76 3.72
CA PHE A 73 9.08 -1.14 3.17
C PHE A 73 7.83 -1.98 3.40
N THR A 74 6.68 -1.32 3.36
CA THR A 74 5.38 -1.96 3.18
C THR A 74 4.69 -1.33 1.99
N VAL A 75 3.88 -2.12 1.30
CA VAL A 75 3.03 -1.68 0.20
C VAL A 75 1.62 -2.16 0.43
N VAL A 76 0.66 -1.30 0.14
CA VAL A 76 -0.76 -1.63 0.06
C VAL A 76 -1.25 -1.20 -1.30
N GLU A 77 -1.67 -2.15 -2.13
CA GLU A 77 -2.25 -1.92 -3.44
C GLU A 77 -3.73 -2.29 -3.41
N ARG A 78 -4.62 -1.36 -3.77
CA ARG A 78 -6.07 -1.53 -3.83
C ARG A 78 -6.54 -1.37 -5.27
N SER A 79 -7.29 -2.36 -5.76
CA SER A 79 -7.85 -2.37 -7.10
C SER A 79 -9.36 -2.13 -7.08
N THR A 80 -9.83 -1.15 -7.84
CA THR A 80 -11.25 -0.80 -7.98
C THR A 80 -11.62 -0.69 -9.45
N LEU A 81 -12.69 -1.38 -9.86
CA LEU A 81 -13.33 -1.14 -11.15
C LEU A 81 -14.33 0.01 -11.02
N GLN A 82 -14.29 0.93 -11.97
CA GLN A 82 -15.22 2.04 -12.07
C GLN A 82 -15.92 2.03 -13.44
N ALA A 83 -17.25 2.14 -13.45
CA ALA A 83 -18.00 2.34 -14.67
C ALA A 83 -17.67 3.69 -15.31
N LYS A 84 -17.44 3.69 -16.63
CA LYS A 84 -17.27 4.92 -17.39
C LYS A 84 -18.57 5.73 -17.38
N PRO A 85 -18.52 7.08 -17.44
CA PRO A 85 -19.72 7.90 -17.53
C PRO A 85 -20.63 7.47 -18.69
N GLY A 86 -21.89 7.13 -18.39
CA GLY A 86 -22.86 6.64 -19.37
C GLY A 86 -22.68 5.19 -19.82
N GLY A 87 -21.66 4.49 -19.33
CA GLY A 87 -21.44 3.06 -19.55
C GLY A 87 -22.34 2.17 -18.68
N PRO A 88 -22.39 0.85 -18.94
CA PRO A 88 -23.06 -0.09 -18.06
C PRO A 88 -22.36 -0.14 -16.70
N LYS A 89 -23.16 -0.39 -15.66
CA LYS A 89 -22.67 -0.57 -14.30
C LYS A 89 -21.81 -1.85 -14.19
N VAL A 90 -20.97 -1.91 -13.16
CA VAL A 90 -20.17 -3.09 -12.83
C VAL A 90 -21.07 -4.11 -12.15
N GLU A 91 -21.04 -5.36 -12.63
CA GLU A 91 -21.68 -6.48 -11.95
C GLU A 91 -20.88 -6.86 -10.70
N ILE A 92 -21.53 -6.94 -9.54
CA ILE A 92 -20.89 -7.31 -8.28
C ILE A 92 -21.02 -8.83 -8.10
N PRO A 93 -19.93 -9.61 -8.16
CA PRO A 93 -20.00 -11.04 -7.93
C PRO A 93 -20.35 -11.35 -6.47
N ASP A 94 -21.11 -12.42 -6.25
CA ASP A 94 -21.32 -12.97 -4.91
C ASP A 94 -20.01 -13.60 -4.39
N PRO A 95 -19.49 -13.18 -3.23
CA PRO A 95 -18.23 -13.71 -2.70
C PRO A 95 -18.28 -15.20 -2.34
N VAL A 96 -19.47 -15.79 -2.21
CA VAL A 96 -19.69 -17.21 -1.89
C VAL A 96 -19.97 -18.04 -3.15
N ASP A 97 -20.46 -17.43 -4.23
CA ASP A 97 -20.83 -18.12 -5.47
C ASP A 97 -20.51 -17.27 -6.70
N ARG A 98 -19.38 -17.57 -7.36
CA ARG A 98 -18.89 -16.81 -8.53
C ARG A 98 -19.85 -16.79 -9.74
N TYR A 99 -20.89 -17.63 -9.74
CA TYR A 99 -21.91 -17.66 -10.81
C TYR A 99 -23.12 -16.79 -10.50
N LYS A 100 -23.14 -16.13 -9.33
CA LYS A 100 -24.21 -15.24 -8.90
C LYS A 100 -23.71 -13.80 -8.79
N SER A 101 -24.66 -12.89 -8.94
CA SER A 101 -24.48 -11.46 -8.81
C SER A 101 -25.29 -10.92 -7.64
N LEU A 102 -24.67 -10.03 -6.87
CA LEU A 102 -25.32 -9.23 -5.84
C LEU A 102 -26.00 -7.97 -6.40
N GLY A 103 -25.89 -7.75 -7.71
CA GLY A 103 -26.46 -6.60 -8.41
C GLY A 103 -25.41 -5.80 -9.18
N PHE A 104 -25.73 -4.55 -9.47
CA PHE A 104 -24.90 -3.66 -10.28
C PHE A 104 -24.60 -2.35 -9.55
N ALA A 105 -23.36 -1.87 -9.62
CA ALA A 105 -22.94 -0.59 -9.04
C ALA A 105 -22.00 0.19 -9.97
N ASP A 106 -21.83 1.48 -9.69
CA ASP A 106 -20.92 2.33 -10.46
C ASP A 106 -19.45 2.03 -10.16
N GLN A 107 -19.18 1.39 -9.02
CA GLN A 107 -17.85 0.98 -8.60
C GLN A 107 -17.88 -0.40 -7.93
N TYR A 108 -16.82 -1.17 -8.11
CA TYR A 108 -16.62 -2.46 -7.46
C TYR A 108 -15.17 -2.59 -7.00
N TYR A 109 -14.98 -2.81 -5.70
CA TYR A 109 -13.69 -3.13 -5.12
C TYR A 109 -13.30 -4.56 -5.50
N VAL A 110 -12.29 -4.69 -6.36
CA VAL A 110 -11.83 -5.98 -6.88
C VAL A 110 -11.05 -6.74 -5.81
N GLY A 111 -10.26 -6.00 -5.03
CA GLY A 111 -9.44 -6.57 -3.96
C GLY A 111 -8.23 -5.71 -3.65
N ALA A 112 -7.35 -6.27 -2.82
CA ALA A 112 -6.05 -5.70 -2.54
C ALA A 112 -4.98 -6.76 -2.44
N VAL A 113 -3.75 -6.31 -2.63
CA VAL A 113 -2.54 -7.03 -2.28
C VAL A 113 -1.75 -6.16 -1.31
N ILE A 114 -1.14 -6.79 -0.33
CA ILE A 114 -0.20 -6.11 0.56
C ILE A 114 1.14 -6.81 0.45
N ALA A 115 2.23 -6.07 0.64
CA ALA A 115 3.55 -6.66 0.72
C ALA A 115 4.40 -5.95 1.76
N ASP A 116 5.31 -6.69 2.38
CA ASP A 116 6.39 -6.15 3.19
C ASP A 116 7.71 -6.72 2.70
N GLY A 117 8.80 -5.98 2.93
CA GLY A 117 10.07 -6.35 2.36
C GLY A 117 11.24 -5.51 2.82
N SER A 118 12.40 -5.84 2.26
CA SER A 118 13.65 -5.11 2.48
C SER A 118 14.39 -4.91 1.16
N ALA A 119 14.88 -3.69 0.96
CA ALA A 119 15.76 -3.34 -0.13
C ALA A 119 17.14 -3.02 0.43
N THR A 120 18.17 -3.56 -0.19
CA THR A 120 19.57 -3.41 0.20
C THR A 120 20.43 -3.21 -1.04
N PRO A 121 21.70 -2.78 -0.90
CA PRO A 121 22.60 -2.72 -2.04
C PRO A 121 22.82 -4.08 -2.74
N ASP A 122 22.65 -5.18 -2.00
CA ASP A 122 22.84 -6.55 -2.51
C ASP A 122 21.59 -7.15 -3.16
N GLY A 123 20.46 -6.46 -3.07
CA GLY A 123 19.19 -6.90 -3.68
C GLY A 123 17.94 -6.58 -2.87
N LEU A 124 16.88 -7.35 -3.11
CA LEU A 124 15.52 -7.10 -2.64
C LEU A 124 14.89 -8.39 -2.13
N TRP A 125 14.19 -8.33 -1.00
CA TRP A 125 13.23 -9.34 -0.59
C TRP A 125 11.85 -8.72 -0.43
N LEU A 126 10.83 -9.46 -0.81
CA LEU A 126 9.43 -9.10 -0.62
C LEU A 126 8.59 -10.34 -0.32
N GLU A 127 7.65 -10.17 0.59
CA GLU A 127 6.59 -11.14 0.88
C GLU A 127 5.25 -10.49 0.54
N MET A 128 4.49 -11.11 -0.35
CA MET A 128 3.16 -10.68 -0.75
C MET A 128 2.10 -11.50 -0.04
N ARG A 129 1.10 -10.81 0.49
CA ARG A 129 -0.05 -11.40 1.17
C ARG A 129 -1.34 -10.92 0.54
N ARG A 130 -2.41 -11.68 0.76
CA ARG A 130 -3.76 -11.23 0.44
C ARG A 130 -4.06 -9.94 1.22
N GLY A 131 -4.49 -8.89 0.51
CA GLY A 131 -4.86 -7.64 1.14
C GLY A 131 -6.26 -7.65 1.78
N PRO A 132 -6.70 -6.50 2.32
CA PRO A 132 -8.01 -6.35 2.93
C PRO A 132 -9.17 -6.79 2.00
N ALA A 133 -10.20 -7.42 2.58
CA ALA A 133 -11.37 -7.84 1.81
C ALA A 133 -12.31 -6.69 1.40
N THR A 134 -12.11 -5.49 1.98
CA THR A 134 -12.89 -4.30 1.67
C THR A 134 -11.96 -3.09 1.61
N GLU A 135 -12.35 -2.09 0.82
CA GLU A 135 -11.61 -0.84 0.65
C GLU A 135 -11.21 -0.19 1.98
N LYS A 136 -12.11 -0.19 2.97
CA LYS A 136 -11.95 0.49 4.27
C LYS A 136 -11.26 -0.34 5.34
N ALA A 137 -11.04 -1.63 5.10
CA ALA A 137 -10.38 -2.48 6.08
C ALA A 137 -8.87 -2.19 6.13
N ALA A 138 -8.31 -2.26 7.33
CA ALA A 138 -6.88 -2.11 7.54
C ALA A 138 -6.10 -3.31 6.98
N PRO A 139 -4.88 -3.10 6.45
CA PRO A 139 -4.00 -4.20 6.06
C PRO A 139 -3.56 -5.01 7.28
N ASP A 140 -3.52 -6.34 7.13
CA ASP A 140 -3.02 -7.27 8.16
C ASP A 140 -1.74 -7.95 7.68
N PHE A 141 -0.60 -7.29 7.90
CA PHE A 141 0.72 -7.82 7.54
C PHE A 141 1.14 -9.03 8.40
N VAL A 142 0.42 -9.35 9.48
CA VAL A 142 0.80 -10.40 10.42
C VAL A 142 0.08 -11.71 10.09
N ASN A 143 -1.25 -11.66 9.99
CA ASN A 143 -2.07 -12.87 9.87
C ASN A 143 -2.62 -13.11 8.45
N ALA A 144 -2.50 -12.15 7.54
CA ALA A 144 -2.98 -12.37 6.17
C ALA A 144 -2.19 -13.52 5.51
N PRO A 145 -2.85 -14.42 4.76
CA PRO A 145 -2.17 -15.52 4.08
C PRO A 145 -1.10 -15.00 3.12
N VAL A 146 0.11 -15.54 3.25
CA VAL A 146 1.18 -15.35 2.26
C VAL A 146 0.73 -16.00 0.96
N THR A 147 0.77 -15.21 -0.09
CA THR A 147 0.46 -15.66 -1.44
C THR A 147 1.72 -15.97 -2.22
N LEU A 148 2.82 -15.29 -1.90
CA LEU A 148 4.04 -15.33 -2.69
C LEU A 148 5.20 -14.67 -1.92
N GLU A 149 6.42 -15.15 -2.14
CA GLU A 149 7.65 -14.42 -1.79
C GLU A 149 8.56 -14.29 -3.00
N ALA A 150 9.32 -13.20 -3.07
CA ALA A 150 10.39 -13.02 -4.04
C ALA A 150 11.66 -12.50 -3.40
N LEU A 151 12.79 -12.94 -3.94
CA LEU A 151 14.11 -12.54 -3.50
C LEU A 151 14.98 -12.32 -4.73
N THR A 152 15.50 -11.12 -4.91
CA THR A 152 16.63 -10.87 -5.80
C THR A 152 17.86 -10.71 -4.94
N ALA A 153 18.86 -11.58 -5.13
CA ALA A 153 20.14 -11.50 -4.43
C ALA A 153 21.27 -11.85 -5.38
N LYS A 154 22.33 -11.05 -5.41
CA LYS A 154 23.50 -11.26 -6.29
C LYS A 154 23.12 -11.42 -7.78
N GLY A 155 22.12 -10.67 -8.23
CA GLY A 155 21.64 -10.71 -9.61
C GLY A 155 20.80 -11.94 -9.99
N VAL A 156 20.48 -12.80 -9.03
CA VAL A 156 19.59 -13.95 -9.25
C VAL A 156 18.25 -13.69 -8.56
N THR A 157 17.17 -13.91 -9.29
CA THR A 157 15.81 -13.80 -8.76
C THR A 157 15.26 -15.18 -8.43
N TYR A 158 14.76 -15.31 -7.21
CA TYR A 158 14.10 -16.47 -6.65
C TYR A 158 12.65 -16.12 -6.34
N ARG A 159 11.78 -17.12 -6.40
CA ARG A 159 10.36 -17.03 -6.08
C ARG A 159 9.94 -18.23 -5.23
N ASN A 160 9.01 -18.01 -4.32
CA ASN A 160 8.35 -19.05 -3.54
C ASN A 160 6.84 -18.83 -3.61
N ASP A 161 6.11 -19.79 -4.18
CA ASP A 161 4.64 -19.76 -4.30
C ASP A 161 3.94 -20.65 -3.24
N GLY A 162 4.67 -21.09 -2.21
CA GLY A 162 4.20 -22.03 -1.19
C GLY A 162 4.80 -23.44 -1.32
N ASP A 163 5.37 -23.77 -2.49
CA ASP A 163 6.04 -25.05 -2.75
C ASP A 163 7.58 -24.98 -2.57
N GLY A 164 8.05 -23.83 -2.08
CA GLY A 164 9.46 -23.52 -1.81
C GLY A 164 10.18 -22.79 -2.94
N TRP A 165 11.45 -22.47 -2.72
CA TRP A 165 12.19 -21.51 -3.54
C TRP A 165 12.69 -22.11 -4.87
N TYR A 166 12.46 -21.38 -5.97
CA TYR A 166 12.99 -21.70 -7.29
C TYR A 166 13.46 -20.44 -8.04
N VAL A 167 14.41 -20.61 -8.96
CA VAL A 167 14.96 -19.51 -9.78
C VAL A 167 13.96 -19.13 -10.88
N THR A 168 13.77 -17.84 -11.10
CA THR A 168 12.90 -17.30 -12.15
C THR A 168 13.53 -16.08 -12.82
N ALA A 169 13.24 -15.89 -14.11
CA ALA A 169 13.57 -14.66 -14.83
C ALA A 169 12.49 -13.57 -14.67
N ASN A 170 11.30 -13.96 -14.19
CA ASN A 170 10.17 -13.07 -13.99
C ASN A 170 9.94 -12.94 -12.48
N PRO A 171 10.56 -11.96 -11.80
CA PRO A 171 10.16 -11.64 -10.45
C PRO A 171 8.67 -11.34 -10.46
N PRO A 172 7.87 -12.01 -9.63
CA PRO A 172 6.53 -11.54 -9.36
C PRO A 172 6.65 -10.23 -8.58
N GLY A 173 5.76 -9.29 -8.82
CA GLY A 173 5.77 -8.08 -8.04
C GLY A 173 4.44 -7.38 -8.14
N ILE A 174 4.04 -6.76 -7.05
CA ILE A 174 3.08 -5.66 -6.98
C ILE A 174 3.59 -4.40 -7.72
N GLY A 175 4.40 -4.53 -8.78
CA GLY A 175 5.12 -3.42 -9.41
C GLY A 175 6.26 -2.83 -8.55
N PHE A 176 6.65 -3.48 -7.46
CA PHE A 176 7.76 -3.07 -6.58
C PHE A 176 8.86 -4.15 -6.58
N ASP A 177 9.82 -4.00 -7.48
CA ASP A 177 10.95 -4.90 -7.75
C ASP A 177 12.27 -4.12 -7.81
N THR A 178 13.40 -4.79 -8.08
CA THR A 178 14.72 -4.13 -8.12
C THR A 178 14.84 -3.07 -9.23
N VAL A 179 14.12 -3.25 -10.35
CA VAL A 179 14.19 -2.31 -11.48
C VAL A 179 13.43 -1.03 -11.13
N THR A 180 12.19 -1.19 -10.67
CA THR A 180 11.30 -0.10 -10.26
C THR A 180 11.81 0.63 -9.03
N LEU A 181 12.45 -0.06 -8.08
CA LEU A 181 13.19 0.54 -6.97
C LEU A 181 14.32 1.45 -7.46
N GLY A 182 15.06 1.03 -8.48
CA GLY A 182 16.11 1.84 -9.11
C GLY A 182 15.57 3.13 -9.76
N LEU A 183 14.27 3.20 -10.05
CA LEU A 183 13.63 4.40 -10.61
C LEU A 183 13.22 5.41 -9.52
N LEU A 184 13.18 5.04 -8.24
CA LEU A 184 12.74 5.93 -7.16
C LEU A 184 13.52 7.26 -7.10
N PRO A 185 14.88 7.28 -7.16
CA PRO A 185 15.61 8.53 -7.18
C PRO A 185 15.26 9.40 -8.38
N THR A 186 15.09 8.79 -9.56
CA THR A 186 14.70 9.51 -10.78
C THR A 186 13.28 10.07 -10.66
N LEU A 187 12.33 9.29 -10.17
CA LEU A 187 10.95 9.73 -9.90
C LEU A 187 10.92 10.98 -9.02
N LEU A 188 11.69 10.98 -7.93
CA LEU A 188 11.75 12.11 -6.99
C LEU A 188 12.40 13.35 -7.60
N ARG A 189 13.46 13.20 -8.40
CA ARG A 189 14.13 14.33 -9.08
C ARG A 189 13.30 14.90 -10.22
N GLU A 190 12.56 14.06 -10.93
CA GLU A 190 11.70 14.45 -12.06
C GLU A 190 10.30 14.88 -11.63
N ALA A 191 9.98 14.82 -10.33
CA ALA A 191 8.70 15.27 -9.80
C ALA A 191 8.47 16.76 -10.09
N GLN A 192 7.41 17.07 -10.83
CA GLN A 192 7.07 18.43 -11.28
C GLN A 192 5.96 19.02 -10.44
N ASN A 193 5.90 20.35 -10.38
CA ASN A 193 4.85 21.09 -9.66
C ASN A 193 4.74 20.68 -8.18
N ALA A 194 5.88 20.33 -7.56
CA ALA A 194 5.90 19.91 -6.17
C ALA A 194 5.43 21.04 -5.26
N SER A 195 4.40 20.78 -4.47
CA SER A 195 3.84 21.72 -3.50
C SER A 195 3.65 21.07 -2.15
N LEU A 196 4.00 21.79 -1.09
CA LEU A 196 3.74 21.37 0.28
C LEU A 196 2.22 21.27 0.52
N THR A 197 1.77 20.11 0.98
CA THR A 197 0.35 19.87 1.28
C THR A 197 0.11 19.74 2.78
N LYS A 198 1.02 19.09 3.51
CA LYS A 198 0.83 18.79 4.93
C LYS A 198 2.15 18.69 5.68
N THR A 199 2.16 19.13 6.93
CA THR A 199 3.21 18.82 7.89
C THR A 199 2.58 18.24 9.14
N THR A 200 3.10 17.10 9.62
CA THR A 200 2.62 16.41 10.82
C THR A 200 3.78 15.95 11.69
N ILE A 201 3.60 15.92 13.01
CA ILE A 201 4.56 15.33 13.93
C ILE A 201 4.04 13.96 14.34
N VAL A 202 4.80 12.90 14.06
CA VAL A 202 4.48 11.52 14.41
C VAL A 202 5.62 10.97 15.24
N ASN A 203 5.33 10.60 16.49
CA ASN A 203 6.33 10.09 17.44
C ASN A 203 7.58 10.97 17.56
N GLY A 204 7.40 12.30 17.56
CA GLY A 204 8.49 13.28 17.63
C GLY A 204 9.19 13.55 16.29
N THR A 205 8.92 12.78 15.25
CA THR A 205 9.45 13.02 13.90
C THR A 205 8.49 13.88 13.10
N THR A 206 8.97 15.04 12.63
CA THR A 206 8.22 15.84 11.66
C THR A 206 8.25 15.18 10.28
N GLN A 207 7.07 14.95 9.73
CA GLN A 207 6.84 14.43 8.40
C GLN A 207 6.22 15.52 7.54
N THR A 208 6.74 15.70 6.33
CA THR A 208 6.28 16.68 5.35
C THR A 208 5.80 15.97 4.10
N THR A 209 4.54 16.21 3.72
CA THR A 209 3.92 15.65 2.52
C THR A 209 3.84 16.69 1.41
N PHE A 210 4.27 16.29 0.22
CA PHE A 210 4.21 17.09 -1.00
C PHE A 210 3.32 16.41 -2.03
N ASP A 211 2.45 17.18 -2.68
CA ASP A 211 1.82 16.76 -3.93
C ASP A 211 2.74 17.11 -5.09
N ALA A 212 2.92 16.18 -6.04
CA ALA A 212 3.67 16.43 -7.27
C ALA A 212 3.15 15.58 -8.44
N THR A 213 3.48 16.01 -9.64
CA THR A 213 3.13 15.33 -10.91
C THR A 213 4.34 14.60 -11.48
N GLY A 214 4.13 13.54 -12.26
CA GLY A 214 5.21 12.76 -12.85
C GLY A 214 4.68 11.72 -13.84
N ALA A 215 5.61 10.96 -14.44
CA ALA A 215 5.26 9.91 -15.38
C ALA A 215 4.73 8.67 -14.64
N VAL A 216 3.55 8.17 -15.04
CA VAL A 216 2.94 6.97 -14.44
C VAL A 216 3.86 5.74 -14.52
N GLY A 217 4.66 5.62 -15.58
CA GLY A 217 5.61 4.52 -15.74
C GLY A 217 6.79 4.53 -14.76
N ASN A 218 7.00 5.64 -14.05
CA ASN A 218 8.06 5.77 -13.05
C ASN A 218 7.54 5.48 -11.63
N VAL A 219 6.23 5.29 -11.45
CA VAL A 219 5.64 5.04 -10.13
C VAL A 219 5.80 3.56 -9.79
N PRO A 220 6.57 3.24 -8.75
CA PRO A 220 6.71 1.86 -8.33
C PRO A 220 5.43 1.42 -7.61
N GLY A 221 5.23 0.11 -7.50
CA GLY A 221 4.05 -0.42 -6.85
C GLY A 221 2.80 -0.45 -7.73
N LEU A 222 2.94 -0.20 -9.04
CA LEU A 222 1.83 -0.20 -9.98
C LEU A 222 1.87 -1.44 -10.87
N MET A 223 0.99 -2.41 -10.60
CA MET A 223 0.71 -3.52 -11.53
C MET A 223 -0.76 -3.52 -11.96
N ALA A 224 -1.03 -3.51 -13.26
CA ALA A 224 -2.39 -3.82 -13.73
C ALA A 224 -2.64 -5.32 -13.57
N VAL A 225 -3.89 -5.72 -13.31
CA VAL A 225 -4.26 -7.13 -13.14
C VAL A 225 -3.87 -8.01 -14.34
N ASP A 226 -3.77 -7.41 -15.53
CA ASP A 226 -3.33 -8.04 -16.78
C ASP A 226 -1.85 -7.81 -17.12
N ALA A 227 -1.06 -7.30 -16.17
CA ALA A 227 0.33 -6.87 -16.31
C ALA A 227 0.58 -5.79 -17.39
N SER A 228 -0.46 -5.12 -17.87
CA SER A 228 -0.31 -4.01 -18.81
C SER A 228 0.19 -2.72 -18.13
N SER A 229 0.92 -1.89 -18.86
CA SER A 229 1.33 -0.57 -18.35
C SER A 229 0.13 0.32 -18.11
N PHE A 230 0.10 0.98 -16.95
CA PHE A 230 -0.90 2.01 -16.65
C PHE A 230 -0.81 3.16 -17.63
N THR A 231 -1.97 3.74 -17.91
CA THR A 231 -2.12 4.76 -18.95
C THR A 231 -2.02 6.18 -18.42
N LYS A 232 -2.35 6.42 -17.14
CA LYS A 232 -2.23 7.75 -16.51
C LYS A 232 -2.35 7.69 -14.98
N LEU A 233 -1.95 8.77 -14.32
CA LEU A 233 -2.26 9.05 -12.92
C LEU A 233 -3.64 9.70 -12.77
N VAL A 234 -4.31 9.44 -11.65
CA VAL A 234 -5.55 10.09 -11.20
C VAL A 234 -5.17 11.11 -10.12
N GLY A 235 -4.74 12.29 -10.57
CA GLY A 235 -4.28 13.36 -9.69
C GLY A 235 -2.77 13.36 -9.46
N ALA A 236 -2.34 14.11 -8.45
CA ALA A 236 -0.94 14.21 -8.04
C ALA A 236 -0.53 12.98 -7.22
N MET A 237 0.73 12.60 -7.34
CA MET A 237 1.38 11.69 -6.39
C MET A 237 1.68 12.44 -5.10
N GLN A 238 1.69 11.73 -3.99
CA GLN A 238 2.06 12.28 -2.69
C GLN A 238 3.36 11.66 -2.22
N PHE A 239 4.32 12.49 -1.86
CA PHE A 239 5.60 12.08 -1.29
C PHE A 239 5.70 12.58 0.15
N THR A 240 5.99 11.70 1.09
CA THR A 240 6.21 12.06 2.49
C THR A 240 7.68 11.91 2.85
N VAL A 241 8.26 12.98 3.38
CA VAL A 241 9.68 13.09 3.75
C VAL A 241 9.80 13.39 5.25
N ASP A 242 10.75 12.76 5.94
CA ASP A 242 10.96 12.98 7.38
C ASP A 242 11.86 14.19 7.70
N THR A 243 12.19 14.39 8.98
CA THR A 243 13.07 15.46 9.48
C THR A 243 14.48 15.40 8.91
N ASN A 244 14.94 14.22 8.52
CA ASN A 244 16.29 13.98 7.99
C ASN A 244 16.33 14.11 6.47
N GLY A 245 15.22 14.48 5.82
CA GLY A 245 15.15 14.57 4.37
C GLY A 245 14.96 13.22 3.67
N ARG A 246 14.64 12.15 4.41
CA ARG A 246 14.47 10.80 3.83
C ARG A 246 13.04 10.58 3.34
N LEU A 247 12.88 9.93 2.18
CA LEU A 247 11.57 9.50 1.70
C LEU A 247 11.03 8.39 2.59
N ILE A 248 9.89 8.62 3.26
CA ILE A 248 9.23 7.65 4.14
C ILE A 248 7.86 7.21 3.66
N GLY A 249 7.31 7.84 2.61
CA GLY A 249 6.02 7.44 2.06
C GLY A 249 5.76 7.90 0.63
N ILE A 250 5.08 7.06 -0.15
CA ILE A 250 4.55 7.38 -1.47
C ILE A 250 3.08 6.99 -1.49
N HIS A 251 2.23 7.83 -2.05
CA HIS A 251 0.86 7.48 -2.39
C HIS A 251 0.55 7.93 -3.82
N ALA A 252 -0.06 7.06 -4.61
CA ALA A 252 -0.45 7.36 -5.98
C ALA A 252 -1.69 6.55 -6.37
N VAL A 253 -2.53 7.15 -7.20
CA VAL A 253 -3.65 6.45 -7.84
C VAL A 253 -3.42 6.46 -9.35
N ALA A 254 -3.41 5.28 -9.96
CA ALA A 254 -3.25 5.11 -11.39
C ALA A 254 -4.53 4.54 -12.01
N GLN A 255 -4.77 4.91 -13.26
CA GLN A 255 -5.91 4.44 -14.03
C GLN A 255 -5.43 3.71 -15.29
N ASN A 256 -5.94 2.50 -15.49
CA ASN A 256 -5.81 1.75 -16.71
C ASN A 256 -7.06 1.96 -17.58
N LEU A 257 -6.87 2.67 -18.70
CA LEU A 257 -7.91 3.06 -19.65
C LEU A 257 -8.13 2.03 -20.77
N ARG A 258 -7.39 0.91 -20.78
CA ARG A 258 -7.44 -0.09 -21.87
C ARG A 258 -8.74 -0.87 -21.91
N MET A 259 -9.52 -0.86 -20.83
CA MET A 259 -10.83 -1.47 -20.78
C MET A 259 -11.87 -0.59 -21.49
N ALA A 260 -12.66 -1.19 -22.38
CA ALA A 260 -13.64 -0.43 -23.18
C ALA A 260 -14.77 0.16 -22.30
N VAL A 261 -15.16 -0.57 -21.26
CA VAL A 261 -16.41 -0.35 -20.51
C VAL A 261 -16.16 0.20 -19.11
N TYR A 262 -15.09 -0.27 -18.47
CA TYR A 262 -14.70 0.07 -17.12
C TYR A 262 -13.34 0.75 -17.14
N ASP A 263 -13.02 1.46 -16.07
CA ASP A 263 -11.66 1.87 -15.77
C ASP A 263 -11.20 1.07 -14.55
N LEU A 264 -9.99 0.50 -14.62
CA LEU A 264 -9.34 -0.08 -13.44
C LEU A 264 -8.52 1.02 -12.77
N LEU A 265 -8.88 1.33 -11.53
CA LEU A 265 -8.12 2.18 -10.63
C LEU A 265 -7.26 1.32 -9.71
N VAL A 266 -5.99 1.69 -9.60
CA VAL A 266 -5.06 1.10 -8.65
C VAL A 266 -4.53 2.21 -7.75
N ASP A 267 -4.89 2.13 -6.47
CA ASP A 267 -4.42 2.98 -5.38
C ASP A 267 -3.29 2.25 -4.67
N VAL A 268 -2.09 2.83 -4.72
CA VAL A 268 -0.91 2.29 -4.06
C VAL A 268 -0.42 3.23 -2.97
N THR A 269 -0.16 2.67 -1.80
CA THR A 269 0.55 3.32 -0.70
C THR A 269 1.80 2.53 -0.37
N ILE A 270 2.94 3.21 -0.29
CA ILE A 270 4.24 2.62 0.05
C ILE A 270 4.76 3.36 1.28
N GLU A 271 5.13 2.64 2.33
CA GLU A 271 5.84 3.19 3.50
C GLU A 271 7.28 2.68 3.51
N ILE A 272 8.24 3.54 3.88
CA ILE A 272 9.68 3.21 3.90
C ILE A 272 10.28 3.53 5.27
N ARG A 273 11.14 2.64 5.79
CA ARG A 273 11.81 2.77 7.09
C ARG A 273 13.30 2.43 6.97
N TYR A 274 14.19 3.30 7.45
CA TYR A 274 15.66 3.21 7.28
C TYR A 274 16.40 2.65 8.50
N ASP A 275 15.68 2.42 9.59
CA ASP A 275 16.21 2.24 10.94
C ASP A 275 16.81 0.85 11.18
N THR A 276 16.42 -0.17 10.42
CA THR A 276 17.11 -1.47 10.33
C THR A 276 16.64 -2.23 9.09
N SER A 277 17.50 -2.42 8.08
CA SER A 277 17.24 -3.46 7.07
C SER A 277 17.77 -4.79 7.60
N PRO A 278 16.93 -5.82 7.82
CA PRO A 278 17.33 -7.08 8.47
C PRO A 278 18.31 -7.95 7.64
N GLY A 279 18.88 -7.41 6.56
CA GLY A 279 19.54 -8.17 5.52
C GLY A 279 18.53 -8.92 4.66
N LEU A 280 19.02 -9.52 3.58
CA LEU A 280 18.20 -10.39 2.74
C LEU A 280 18.14 -11.80 3.35
N PRO A 281 16.98 -12.46 3.38
CA PRO A 281 16.91 -13.86 3.74
C PRO A 281 17.76 -14.67 2.76
N LYS A 282 18.32 -15.80 3.24
CA LYS A 282 18.98 -16.75 2.35
C LYS A 282 17.90 -17.50 1.57
N PRO A 283 18.00 -17.60 0.24
CA PRO A 283 17.15 -18.55 -0.48
C PRO A 283 17.57 -19.95 -0.02
N ASP A 284 16.62 -20.74 0.44
CA ASP A 284 16.80 -22.18 0.62
C ASP A 284 16.09 -22.88 -0.54
N PRO A 285 16.73 -23.02 -1.72
CA PRO A 285 16.12 -23.63 -2.89
C PRO A 285 15.78 -25.09 -2.61
N THR A 286 14.50 -25.36 -2.38
CA THR A 286 13.96 -26.71 -2.17
C THR A 286 13.70 -27.44 -3.49
N LEU A 287 13.55 -26.69 -4.57
CA LEU A 287 13.36 -27.21 -5.92
C LEU A 287 14.66 -27.04 -6.70
N ALA A 288 15.38 -28.15 -6.93
CA ALA A 288 16.50 -28.15 -7.85
C ALA A 288 16.04 -27.56 -9.19
N PRO A 289 16.82 -26.68 -9.84
CA PRO A 289 16.46 -26.19 -11.17
C PRO A 289 16.22 -27.42 -12.05
N ALA A 290 15.05 -27.50 -12.66
CA ALA A 290 14.82 -28.48 -13.70
C ALA A 290 15.92 -28.26 -14.74
N VAL A 291 16.90 -29.17 -14.76
CA VAL A 291 17.96 -29.18 -15.76
C VAL A 291 17.23 -29.31 -17.09
N LYS A 292 17.10 -28.20 -17.82
CA LYS A 292 16.67 -28.27 -19.21
C LYS A 292 17.81 -28.97 -19.96
N PRO A 293 17.54 -30.10 -20.64
CA PRO A 293 18.53 -30.71 -21.55
C PRO A 293 18.86 -29.76 -22.71
#